data_AF-A0A4Y2HYA5-F1
#
_entry.id   AF-A0A4Y2HYA5-F1
#
_cell.length_a   1.000
_cell.length_b   1.000
_cell.length_c   1.000
_cell.angle_alpha   90.00
_cell.angle_beta   90.00
_cell.angle_gamma   90.00
#
_symmetry.space_group_name_H-M   'P 1'
#
loop_
_entity.id
_entity.type
_entity.pdbx_description
1 polymer ?
#
loop_
_entity_poly.entity_id
_entity_poly.type
_entity_poly.pdbx_seq_one_letter_code
_entity_poly.pdbx_strand_id
1 'polypeptide(L)'
;MEKDNTTAFEVAEAHKALKRNLTERKASNFIPMGAKNIYRNLDEQVRNSVKEEFDGFYERCIAYLDLWENSFGNAEQFSWVNLTKAIAVDWENAETSAEIINSSLLDIPAMKINNDQLFDVVLAEEYLQSNWEHWKQEETTRYAIISSKEKWLRLFGHFKENHIAAPNMIKIVEYAFCLPGTSAPVESVFSLMNNVWTDDRGLMKESTVKGLMACKINTGLACEDFYNKIKKKKDFL
;
A
#
# COMPACT_ATOMS: atom_id res chain seq x y z
N MET A 1 3.10 -12.42 -9.60
CA MET A 1 3.54 -11.66 -8.41
C MET A 1 2.56 -10.51 -8.15
N GLU A 2 1.27 -10.76 -8.37
CA GLU A 2 0.17 -9.92 -7.89
C GLU A 2 -0.30 -10.61 -6.62
N LYS A 3 0.00 -10.03 -5.46
CA LYS A 3 -0.73 -10.38 -4.24
C LYS A 3 -1.95 -9.47 -4.27
N ASP A 4 -3.14 -10.06 -4.21
CA ASP A 4 -4.42 -9.33 -4.26
C ASP A 4 -4.59 -8.27 -3.15
N ASN A 5 -3.68 -8.21 -2.18
CA ASN A 5 -3.75 -7.36 -0.99
C ASN A 5 -2.53 -6.45 -0.78
N THR A 6 -1.68 -6.23 -1.79
CA THR A 6 -0.54 -5.29 -1.63
C THR A 6 -1.05 -3.85 -1.59
N THR A 7 -0.55 -3.05 -0.64
CA THR A 7 -0.94 -1.63 -0.52
C THR A 7 -0.06 -0.72 -1.39
N ALA A 8 -0.56 0.49 -1.69
CA ALA A 8 0.18 1.48 -2.46
C ALA A 8 1.52 1.85 -1.80
N PHE A 9 1.56 1.98 -0.47
CA PHE A 9 2.77 2.31 0.25
C PHE A 9 3.81 1.17 0.22
N GLU A 10 3.38 -0.10 0.26
CA GLU A 10 4.28 -1.26 0.12
C GLU A 10 4.92 -1.30 -1.27
N VAL A 11 4.13 -1.01 -2.32
CA VAL A 11 4.65 -0.95 -3.70
C VAL A 11 5.59 0.24 -3.88
N ALA A 12 5.25 1.40 -3.33
CA ALA A 12 6.11 2.58 -3.38
C ALA A 12 7.47 2.33 -2.70
N GLU A 13 7.49 1.68 -1.53
CA GLU A 13 8.73 1.28 -0.86
C GLU A 13 9.55 0.30 -1.70
N ALA A 14 8.93 -0.74 -2.25
CA ALA A 14 9.61 -1.71 -3.10
C ALA A 14 10.19 -1.07 -4.37
N HIS A 15 9.45 -0.14 -4.98
CA HIS A 15 9.88 0.64 -6.13
C HIS A 15 11.13 1.48 -5.81
N LYS A 16 11.10 2.21 -4.69
CA LYS A 16 12.22 3.04 -4.21
C LYS A 16 13.46 2.19 -3.90
N ALA A 17 13.27 1.04 -3.25
CA ALA A 17 14.36 0.11 -2.96
C ALA A 17 15.00 -0.45 -4.24
N LEU A 18 14.19 -0.83 -5.24
CA LEU A 18 14.67 -1.33 -6.53
C LEU A 18 15.43 -0.25 -7.29
N LYS A 19 14.87 0.95 -7.40
CA LYS A 19 15.51 2.11 -8.05
C LYS A 19 16.87 2.40 -7.42
N ARG A 20 16.94 2.50 -6.09
CA ARG A 20 18.22 2.67 -5.36
C ARG A 20 19.22 1.57 -5.71
N ASN A 21 18.79 0.31 -5.69
CA ASN A 21 19.68 -0.82 -5.98
C ASN A 21 20.25 -0.76 -7.41
N LEU A 22 19.44 -0.39 -8.39
CA LEU A 22 19.87 -0.22 -9.79
C LEU A 22 20.85 0.94 -9.94
N THR A 23 20.59 2.08 -9.27
CA THR A 23 21.49 3.24 -9.26
C THR A 23 22.85 2.89 -8.67
N GLU A 24 22.88 2.19 -7.52
CA GLU A 24 24.12 1.73 -6.88
C GLU A 24 24.89 0.73 -7.76
N ARG A 25 24.17 -0.21 -8.40
CA ARG A 25 24.77 -1.16 -9.35
C ARG A 25 25.38 -0.47 -10.56
N LYS A 26 24.68 0.53 -11.12
CA LYS A 26 25.20 1.35 -12.22
C LYS A 26 26.48 2.06 -11.80
N ALA A 27 26.43 2.81 -10.69
CA ALA A 27 27.58 3.55 -10.17
C ALA A 27 28.79 2.64 -9.89
N SER A 28 28.54 1.41 -9.45
CA SER A 28 29.58 0.42 -9.17
C SER A 28 30.06 -0.36 -10.41
N ASN A 29 29.55 -0.07 -11.60
CA ASN A 29 29.78 -0.87 -12.83
C ASN A 29 29.53 -2.37 -12.58
N PHE A 30 28.46 -2.68 -11.84
CA PHE A 30 28.20 -4.04 -11.38
C PHE A 30 27.83 -4.96 -12.54
N ILE A 31 28.57 -6.07 -12.66
CA ILE A 31 28.28 -7.15 -13.60
C ILE A 31 27.95 -8.40 -12.77
N PRO A 32 26.75 -8.99 -12.93
CA PRO A 32 26.37 -10.22 -12.24
C PRO A 32 27.36 -11.35 -12.51
N MET A 33 27.60 -12.23 -11.53
CA MET A 33 28.65 -13.25 -11.63
C MET A 33 28.52 -14.15 -12.86
N GLY A 34 27.29 -14.55 -13.21
CA GLY A 34 27.04 -15.34 -14.42
C GLY A 34 27.53 -14.65 -15.69
N ALA A 35 27.25 -13.35 -15.83
CA ALA A 35 27.75 -12.54 -16.94
C ALA A 35 29.25 -12.25 -16.83
N LYS A 36 29.77 -12.08 -15.61
CA LYS A 36 31.18 -11.77 -15.35
C LYS A 36 32.13 -12.89 -15.81
N ASN A 37 31.70 -14.14 -15.71
CA ASN A 37 32.46 -15.29 -16.20
C ASN A 37 32.62 -15.25 -17.73
N ILE A 38 31.57 -14.87 -18.45
CA ILE A 38 31.62 -14.70 -19.91
C ILE A 38 32.46 -13.47 -20.25
N TYR A 39 32.19 -12.35 -19.57
CA TYR A 39 32.87 -11.07 -19.77
C TYR A 39 34.40 -11.16 -19.67
N ARG A 40 34.94 -11.96 -18.75
CA ARG A 40 36.38 -12.14 -18.57
C ARG A 40 37.07 -12.81 -19.76
N ASN A 41 36.33 -13.63 -20.51
CA ASN A 41 36.86 -14.38 -21.65
C ASN A 41 36.72 -13.61 -22.98
N LEU A 42 36.15 -12.40 -22.95
CA LEU A 42 36.00 -11.56 -24.13
C LEU A 42 37.27 -10.73 -24.39
N ASP A 43 37.52 -10.46 -25.66
CA ASP A 43 38.54 -9.51 -26.10
C ASP A 43 38.28 -8.11 -25.57
N GLU A 44 39.33 -7.32 -25.39
CA GLU A 44 39.26 -6.00 -24.75
C GLU A 44 38.30 -5.03 -25.45
N GLN A 45 38.30 -5.02 -26.79
CA GLN A 45 37.38 -4.20 -27.58
C GLN A 45 35.92 -4.60 -27.34
N VAL A 46 35.63 -5.91 -27.28
CA VAL A 46 34.30 -6.44 -27.03
C VAL A 46 33.86 -6.15 -25.59
N ARG A 47 34.78 -6.24 -24.61
CA ARG A 47 34.51 -5.89 -23.21
C ARG A 47 34.07 -4.43 -23.05
N ASN A 48 34.71 -3.50 -23.74
CA ASN A 48 34.34 -2.08 -23.68
C ASN A 48 32.92 -1.86 -24.20
N SER A 49 32.58 -2.43 -25.36
CA SER A 49 31.22 -2.36 -25.91
C SER A 49 30.17 -3.00 -25.00
N VAL A 50 30.47 -4.18 -24.42
CA VAL A 50 29.57 -4.85 -23.48
C VAL A 50 29.36 -4.03 -22.20
N LYS A 51 30.38 -3.29 -21.75
CA LYS A 51 30.28 -2.41 -20.58
C LYS A 51 29.31 -1.24 -20.85
N GLU A 52 29.37 -0.64 -22.03
CA GLU A 52 28.41 0.39 -22.46
C GLU A 52 26.97 -0.16 -22.51
N GLU A 53 26.78 -1.40 -22.99
CA GLU A 53 25.46 -2.05 -22.98
C GLU A 53 24.92 -2.31 -21.57
N PHE A 54 25.78 -2.71 -20.63
CA PHE A 54 25.39 -2.85 -19.22
C PHE A 54 24.98 -1.51 -18.60
N ASP A 55 25.73 -0.44 -18.88
CA ASP A 55 25.39 0.90 -18.40
C ASP A 55 24.03 1.35 -18.97
N GLY A 56 23.85 1.20 -20.29
CA GLY A 56 22.59 1.50 -20.97
C GLY A 56 21.42 0.64 -20.48
N PHE A 57 21.65 -0.61 -20.08
CA PHE A 57 20.63 -1.44 -19.44
C PHE A 57 20.15 -0.82 -18.12
N TYR A 58 21.07 -0.43 -17.23
CA TYR A 58 20.70 0.21 -15.98
C TYR A 58 20.00 1.55 -16.20
N GLU A 59 20.47 2.36 -17.15
CA GLU A 59 19.80 3.62 -17.53
C GLU A 59 18.36 3.40 -17.95
N ARG A 60 18.12 2.44 -18.85
CA ARG A 60 16.77 2.11 -19.30
C ARG A 60 15.88 1.62 -18.16
N CYS A 61 16.40 0.79 -17.26
CA CYS A 61 15.65 0.33 -16.10
C CYS A 61 15.30 1.47 -15.14
N ILE A 62 16.25 2.37 -14.85
CA ILE A 62 16.02 3.52 -13.96
C ILE A 62 15.02 4.48 -14.61
N ALA A 63 15.21 4.83 -15.88
CA ALA A 63 14.30 5.69 -16.62
C ALA A 63 12.89 5.10 -16.70
N TYR A 64 12.78 3.77 -16.83
CA TYR A 64 11.49 3.09 -16.72
C TYR A 64 10.87 3.32 -15.34
N LEU A 65 11.59 3.06 -14.25
CA LEU A 65 11.07 3.29 -12.89
C LEU A 65 10.69 4.76 -12.65
N ASP A 66 11.44 5.73 -13.18
CA ASP A 66 11.13 7.15 -13.08
C ASP A 66 9.77 7.51 -13.71
N LEU A 67 9.38 6.84 -14.80
CA LEU A 67 8.05 7.00 -15.40
C LEU A 67 6.93 6.55 -14.45
N TRP A 68 7.18 5.55 -13.61
CA TRP A 68 6.19 4.98 -12.68
C TRP A 68 6.14 5.68 -11.32
N GLU A 69 7.18 6.42 -10.94
CA GLU A 69 7.30 7.08 -9.62
C GLU A 69 6.10 8.01 -9.33
N ASN A 70 5.60 8.72 -10.34
CA ASN A 70 4.43 9.61 -10.20
C ASN A 70 3.11 8.88 -9.99
N SER A 71 3.05 7.56 -10.22
CA SER A 71 1.80 6.78 -10.13
C SER A 71 1.35 6.54 -8.68
N PHE A 72 2.26 6.68 -7.71
CA PHE A 72 1.98 6.41 -6.31
C PHE A 72 1.58 7.67 -5.53
N GLY A 73 1.70 8.86 -6.12
CA GLY A 73 1.39 10.13 -5.48
C GLY A 73 2.04 10.24 -4.10
N ASN A 74 1.23 10.54 -3.07
CA ASN A 74 1.69 10.66 -1.69
C ASN A 74 1.71 9.31 -0.92
N ALA A 75 1.54 8.17 -1.58
CA ALA A 75 1.45 6.88 -0.90
C ALA A 75 2.71 6.54 -0.08
N GLU A 76 3.90 7.00 -0.49
CA GLU A 76 5.13 6.79 0.27
C GLU A 76 5.13 7.45 1.65
N GLN A 77 4.33 8.51 1.83
CA GLN A 77 4.18 9.22 3.11
C GLN A 77 3.44 8.36 4.15
N PHE A 78 2.82 7.26 3.73
CA PHE A 78 2.19 6.27 4.61
C PHE A 78 3.08 5.05 4.89
N SER A 79 4.33 5.04 4.43
CA SER A 79 5.27 3.91 4.63
C SER A 79 5.48 3.53 6.11
N TRP A 80 5.34 4.49 7.02
CA TRP A 80 5.41 4.25 8.46
C TRP A 80 4.34 3.28 8.98
N VAL A 81 3.18 3.19 8.31
CA VAL A 81 2.11 2.24 8.61
C VAL A 81 2.55 0.79 8.39
N ASN A 82 3.62 0.57 7.61
CA ASN A 82 4.18 -0.76 7.38
C ASN A 82 4.87 -1.34 8.63
N LEU A 83 5.20 -0.54 9.64
CA LEU A 83 5.80 -1.01 10.91
C LEU A 83 6.94 -2.02 10.69
N THR A 84 7.90 -1.66 9.82
CA THR A 84 9.09 -2.46 9.49
C THR A 84 10.24 -2.23 10.48
N LYS A 85 10.19 -1.13 11.24
CA LYS A 85 11.15 -0.74 12.29
C LYS A 85 10.41 -0.30 13.56
N ALA A 86 11.09 -0.39 14.70
CA ALA A 86 10.51 -0.06 16.01
C ALA A 86 10.06 1.41 16.12
N ILE A 87 10.85 2.30 15.52
CA ILE A 87 10.62 3.76 15.52
C ILE A 87 10.03 4.16 14.16
N ALA A 88 8.94 3.49 13.77
CA ALA A 88 8.22 3.83 12.55
C ALA A 88 7.17 4.91 12.80
N VAL A 89 6.51 4.87 13.97
CA VAL A 89 5.45 5.82 14.33
C VAL A 89 6.09 7.02 15.03
N ASP A 90 5.88 8.20 14.46
CA ASP A 90 6.23 9.48 15.08
C ASP A 90 5.19 10.55 14.71
N TRP A 91 5.25 11.68 15.40
CA TRP A 91 4.32 12.78 15.22
C TRP A 91 4.37 13.36 13.79
N GLU A 92 5.56 13.55 13.23
CA GLU A 92 5.76 14.19 11.92
C GLU A 92 5.09 13.38 10.79
N ASN A 93 5.26 12.05 10.83
CA ASN A 93 4.63 11.13 9.90
C ASN A 93 3.09 11.13 10.03
N ALA A 94 2.59 11.14 11.26
CA ALA A 94 1.15 11.13 11.52
C ALA A 94 0.48 12.46 11.11
N GLU A 95 1.11 13.59 11.42
CA GLU A 95 0.67 14.93 11.03
C GLU A 95 0.65 15.09 9.50
N THR A 96 1.74 14.74 8.83
CA THR A 96 1.83 14.76 7.36
C THR A 96 0.75 13.89 6.72
N SER A 97 0.52 12.70 7.26
CA SER A 97 -0.53 11.79 6.78
C SER A 97 -1.93 12.40 6.94
N ALA A 98 -2.19 13.06 8.06
CA ALA A 98 -3.46 13.72 8.33
C ALA A 98 -3.71 14.89 7.38
N GLU A 99 -2.68 15.70 7.08
CA GLU A 99 -2.76 16.79 6.09
C GLU A 99 -3.06 16.27 4.68
N ILE A 100 -2.40 15.19 4.27
CA ILE A 100 -2.65 14.55 2.97
C ILE A 100 -4.08 14.04 2.88
N ILE A 101 -4.59 13.38 3.92
CA ILE A 101 -5.97 12.85 3.93
C ILE A 101 -6.97 14.01 3.91
N ASN A 102 -6.78 15.03 4.75
CA ASN A 102 -7.66 16.19 4.81
C ASN A 102 -7.70 16.97 3.48
N SER A 103 -6.57 17.07 2.77
CA SER A 103 -6.51 17.73 1.47
C SER A 103 -7.06 16.85 0.32
N SER A 104 -6.94 15.53 0.43
CA SER A 104 -7.43 14.59 -0.60
C SER A 104 -8.93 14.30 -0.49
N LEU A 105 -9.51 14.40 0.71
CA LEU A 105 -10.91 14.04 1.01
C LEU A 105 -11.73 15.23 1.54
N LEU A 106 -11.56 16.42 0.95
CA LEU A 106 -12.22 17.66 1.38
C LEU A 106 -13.75 17.54 1.52
N ASP A 107 -14.39 16.75 0.65
CA ASP A 107 -15.85 16.59 0.59
C ASP A 107 -16.39 15.44 1.46
N ILE A 108 -15.54 14.78 2.26
CA ILE A 108 -15.94 13.67 3.14
C ILE A 108 -15.72 14.04 4.61
N PRO A 109 -16.68 14.77 5.25
CA PRO A 109 -16.54 15.20 6.64
C PRO A 109 -16.27 14.07 7.64
N ALA A 110 -16.80 12.87 7.36
CA ALA A 110 -16.58 11.68 8.19
C ALA A 110 -15.09 11.29 8.26
N MET A 111 -14.32 11.54 7.21
CA MET A 111 -12.89 11.21 7.13
C MET A 111 -11.97 12.35 7.53
N LYS A 112 -12.53 13.52 7.90
CA LYS A 112 -11.74 14.62 8.44
C LYS A 112 -10.99 14.15 9.70
N ILE A 113 -9.70 14.39 9.70
CA ILE A 113 -8.81 14.12 10.82
C ILE A 113 -8.59 15.43 11.57
N ASN A 114 -8.74 15.37 12.89
CA ASN A 114 -8.44 16.48 13.77
C ASN A 114 -7.02 16.31 14.35
N ASN A 115 -6.06 17.10 13.85
CA ASN A 115 -4.67 17.04 14.31
C ASN A 115 -4.53 17.31 15.82
N ASP A 116 -5.35 18.21 16.37
CA ASP A 116 -5.34 18.53 17.82
C ASP A 116 -5.72 17.32 18.69
N GLN A 117 -6.33 16.29 18.10
CA GLN A 117 -6.77 15.06 18.74
C GLN A 117 -6.00 13.82 18.23
N LEU A 118 -4.77 14.00 17.75
CA LEU A 118 -3.90 12.93 17.25
C LEU A 118 -2.79 12.54 18.25
N PHE A 119 -2.86 13.03 19.49
CA PHE A 119 -1.83 12.78 20.51
C PHE A 119 -1.70 11.29 20.90
N ASP A 120 -2.69 10.46 20.57
CA ASP A 120 -2.65 9.00 20.70
C ASP A 120 -1.50 8.33 19.93
N VAL A 121 -0.86 9.04 18.99
CA VAL A 121 0.37 8.62 18.31
C VAL A 121 1.52 8.37 19.29
N VAL A 122 1.64 9.15 20.37
CA VAL A 122 2.69 8.95 21.38
C VAL A 122 2.50 7.63 22.12
N LEU A 123 1.25 7.33 22.50
CA LEU A 123 0.89 6.06 23.14
C LEU A 123 1.11 4.87 22.20
N ALA A 124 0.86 5.08 20.90
CA ALA A 124 1.10 4.08 19.88
C ALA A 124 2.59 3.77 19.74
N GLU A 125 3.43 4.81 19.69
CA GLU A 125 4.88 4.69 19.66
C GLU A 125 5.40 3.91 20.88
N GLU A 126 4.99 4.29 22.09
CA GLU A 126 5.38 3.61 23.34
C GLU A 126 5.00 2.12 23.33
N TYR A 127 3.77 1.81 22.90
CA TYR A 127 3.30 0.43 22.79
C TYR A 127 4.12 -0.38 21.78
N LEU A 128 4.37 0.18 20.59
CA LEU A 128 5.11 -0.49 19.53
C LEU A 128 6.55 -0.76 19.95
N GLN A 129 7.22 0.22 20.55
CA GLN A 129 8.59 0.06 21.04
C GLN A 129 8.67 -1.01 22.12
N SER A 130 7.73 -1.02 23.08
CA SER A 130 7.71 -1.99 24.18
C SER A 130 7.46 -3.42 23.72
N ASN A 131 6.69 -3.62 22.65
CA ASN A 131 6.34 -4.95 22.13
C ASN A 131 7.29 -5.45 21.03
N TRP A 132 8.17 -4.61 20.50
CA TRP A 132 8.95 -4.90 19.30
C TRP A 132 9.83 -6.15 19.41
N GLU A 133 10.62 -6.26 20.49
CA GLU A 133 11.52 -7.40 20.68
C GLU A 133 10.76 -8.70 20.97
N HIS A 134 9.62 -8.63 21.65
CA HIS A 134 8.75 -9.79 21.83
C HIS A 134 8.18 -10.28 20.49
N TRP A 135 7.76 -9.37 19.61
CA TRP A 135 7.31 -9.73 18.27
C TRP A 135 8.41 -10.38 17.43
N LYS A 136 9.65 -9.88 17.46
CA LYS A 136 10.78 -10.54 16.77
C LYS A 136 11.02 -11.96 17.28
N GLN A 137 10.93 -12.17 18.59
CA GLN A 137 11.07 -13.50 19.19
C GLN A 137 9.92 -14.43 18.77
N GLU A 138 8.67 -13.91 18.74
CA GLU A 138 7.50 -14.63 18.25
C GLU A 138 7.66 -15.02 16.78
N GLU A 139 8.11 -14.10 15.93
CA GLU A 139 8.35 -14.33 14.49
C GLU A 139 9.39 -15.42 14.26
N THR A 140 10.47 -15.40 15.06
CA THR A 140 11.53 -16.41 15.03
C THR A 140 11.00 -17.77 15.46
N THR A 141 10.24 -17.81 16.55
CA THR A 141 9.69 -19.06 17.12
C THR A 141 8.66 -19.70 16.20
N ARG A 142 7.83 -18.88 15.54
CA ARG A 142 6.77 -19.34 14.63
C ARG A 142 7.24 -19.53 13.19
N TYR A 143 8.48 -19.17 12.87
CA TYR A 143 9.02 -19.13 11.51
C TYR A 143 8.09 -18.36 10.54
N ALA A 144 7.47 -17.27 11.02
CA ALA A 144 6.49 -16.50 10.27
C ALA A 144 6.51 -15.03 10.70
N ILE A 145 6.53 -14.11 9.73
CA ILE A 145 6.51 -12.65 9.98
C ILE A 145 5.11 -12.23 10.44
N ILE A 146 5.04 -11.40 11.48
CA ILE A 146 3.79 -10.78 11.92
C ILE A 146 3.51 -9.62 10.96
N SER A 147 2.39 -9.71 10.25
CA SER A 147 2.02 -8.69 9.27
C SER A 147 1.77 -7.33 9.95
N SER A 148 1.98 -6.25 9.20
CA SER A 148 1.73 -4.87 9.66
C SER A 148 0.28 -4.69 10.11
N LYS A 149 -0.66 -5.29 9.37
CA LYS A 149 -2.08 -5.35 9.74
C LYS A 149 -2.31 -6.00 11.11
N GLU A 150 -1.67 -7.12 11.38
CA GLU A 150 -1.76 -7.80 12.67
C GLU A 150 -1.19 -6.95 13.81
N LYS A 151 -0.05 -6.27 13.59
CA LYS A 151 0.54 -5.36 14.59
C LYS A 151 -0.41 -4.21 14.95
N TRP A 152 -1.04 -3.58 13.95
CA TRP A 152 -2.06 -2.55 14.17
C TRP A 152 -3.31 -3.08 14.89
N LEU A 153 -3.78 -4.28 14.54
CA LEU A 153 -4.91 -4.91 15.22
C LEU A 153 -4.63 -5.17 16.70
N ARG A 154 -3.42 -5.62 17.04
CA ARG A 154 -2.99 -5.81 18.44
C ARG A 154 -2.96 -4.49 19.20
N LEU A 155 -2.41 -3.44 18.59
CA LEU A 155 -2.37 -2.10 19.17
C LEU A 155 -3.77 -1.55 19.44
N PHE A 156 -4.66 -1.58 18.44
CA PHE A 156 -6.02 -1.08 18.62
C PHE A 156 -6.85 -1.96 19.57
N GLY A 157 -6.56 -3.27 19.63
CA GLY A 157 -7.07 -4.17 20.66
C GLY A 157 -6.67 -3.72 22.06
N HIS A 158 -5.39 -3.44 22.27
CA HIS A 158 -4.86 -2.92 23.53
C HIS A 158 -5.49 -1.58 23.91
N PHE A 159 -5.63 -0.65 22.95
CA PHE A 159 -6.27 0.64 23.21
C PHE A 159 -7.73 0.47 23.64
N LYS A 160 -8.47 -0.42 22.97
CA LYS A 160 -9.85 -0.74 23.32
C LYS A 160 -9.96 -1.32 24.73
N GLU A 161 -9.07 -2.24 25.09
CA GLU A 161 -9.02 -2.86 26.43
C GLU A 161 -8.72 -1.83 27.53
N ASN A 162 -7.90 -0.83 27.23
CA ASN A 162 -7.50 0.23 28.16
C ASN A 162 -8.37 1.49 28.06
N HIS A 163 -9.50 1.43 27.33
CA HIS A 163 -10.42 2.56 27.13
C HIS A 163 -9.77 3.81 26.51
N ILE A 164 -8.76 3.63 25.68
CA ILE A 164 -8.10 4.69 24.92
C ILE A 164 -8.82 4.86 23.58
N ALA A 165 -9.34 6.06 23.32
CA ALA A 165 -9.96 6.41 22.06
C ALA A 165 -8.92 6.98 21.08
N ALA A 166 -8.75 6.33 19.93
CA ALA A 166 -7.81 6.72 18.88
C ALA A 166 -8.49 6.89 17.51
N PRO A 167 -9.60 7.65 17.40
CA PRO A 167 -10.39 7.70 16.17
C PRO A 167 -9.63 8.31 14.99
N ASN A 168 -8.73 9.27 15.24
CA ASN A 168 -7.95 9.92 14.19
C ASN A 168 -6.86 9.00 13.64
N MET A 169 -6.12 8.31 14.52
CA MET A 169 -5.11 7.34 14.08
C MET A 169 -5.74 6.14 13.36
N ILE A 170 -6.89 5.64 13.82
CA ILE A 170 -7.63 4.59 13.11
C ILE A 170 -7.93 5.03 11.68
N LYS A 171 -8.45 6.25 11.47
CA LYS A 171 -8.72 6.76 10.11
C LYS A 171 -7.47 6.80 9.23
N ILE A 172 -6.32 7.20 9.78
CA ILE A 172 -5.05 7.24 9.01
C ILE A 172 -4.64 5.83 8.58
N VAL A 173 -4.65 4.88 9.52
CA VAL A 173 -4.26 3.49 9.27
C VAL A 173 -5.23 2.83 8.29
N GLU A 174 -6.54 3.02 8.48
CA GLU A 174 -7.57 2.52 7.56
C GLU A 174 -7.38 3.10 6.16
N TYR A 175 -7.18 4.41 6.05
CA TYR A 175 -6.93 5.07 4.77
C TYR A 175 -5.73 4.47 4.05
N ALA A 176 -4.59 4.34 4.74
CA ALA A 176 -3.37 3.77 4.17
C ALA A 176 -3.58 2.34 3.64
N PHE A 177 -4.24 1.47 4.42
CA PHE A 177 -4.53 0.09 3.99
C PHE A 177 -5.58 0.00 2.89
N CYS A 178 -6.39 1.04 2.68
CA CYS A 178 -7.35 1.09 1.57
C CYS A 178 -6.72 1.53 0.24
N LEU A 179 -5.49 2.03 0.23
CA LEU A 179 -4.82 2.42 -1.01
C LEU A 179 -4.32 1.16 -1.76
N PRO A 180 -4.88 0.83 -2.94
CA PRO A 180 -4.49 -0.37 -3.67
C PRO A 180 -3.08 -0.20 -4.26
N GLY A 181 -2.25 -1.24 -4.18
CA GLY A 181 -0.91 -1.24 -4.76
C GLY A 181 -0.86 -1.45 -6.27
N THR A 182 -1.98 -1.83 -6.89
CA THR A 182 -2.09 -2.06 -8.33
C THR A 182 -3.39 -1.47 -8.88
N SER A 183 -3.47 -1.34 -10.20
CA SER A 183 -4.71 -1.01 -10.90
C SER A 183 -5.71 -2.18 -10.93
N ALA A 184 -5.31 -3.40 -10.58
CA ALA A 184 -6.15 -4.59 -10.72
C ALA A 184 -7.53 -4.50 -10.01
N PRO A 185 -7.65 -3.94 -8.78
CA PRO A 185 -8.96 -3.70 -8.17
C PRO A 185 -9.82 -2.74 -9.01
N VAL A 186 -9.21 -1.68 -9.54
CA VAL A 186 -9.89 -0.67 -10.38
C VAL A 186 -10.30 -1.26 -11.73
N GLU A 187 -9.43 -2.04 -12.37
CA GLU A 187 -9.72 -2.75 -13.61
C GLU A 187 -10.86 -3.76 -13.43
N SER A 188 -10.92 -4.42 -12.28
CA SER A 188 -12.04 -5.30 -11.92
C SER A 188 -13.36 -4.53 -11.82
N VAL A 189 -13.34 -3.33 -11.23
CA VAL A 189 -14.52 -2.43 -11.22
C VAL A 189 -14.93 -2.07 -12.64
N PHE A 190 -14.00 -1.66 -13.50
CA PHE A 190 -14.30 -1.29 -14.88
C PHE A 190 -14.83 -2.47 -15.70
N SER A 191 -14.27 -3.66 -15.54
CA SER A 191 -14.78 -4.88 -16.17
C SER A 191 -16.21 -5.19 -15.73
N LEU A 192 -16.50 -5.07 -14.43
CA LEU A 192 -17.86 -5.24 -13.89
C LEU A 192 -18.82 -4.16 -14.40
N MET A 193 -18.37 -2.91 -14.48
CA MET A 193 -19.14 -1.80 -15.03
C MET A 193 -19.49 -2.04 -16.49
N ASN A 194 -18.53 -2.45 -17.32
CA ASN A 194 -18.76 -2.73 -18.74
C ASN A 194 -19.77 -3.86 -18.96
N ASN A 195 -19.84 -4.84 -18.06
CA ASN A 195 -20.85 -5.90 -18.12
C ASN A 195 -22.28 -5.43 -17.79
N VAL A 196 -22.42 -4.35 -17.00
CA VAL A 196 -23.72 -3.78 -16.62
C VAL A 196 -24.13 -2.66 -17.59
N TRP A 197 -23.14 -1.92 -18.09
CA TRP A 197 -23.27 -0.77 -18.97
C TRP A 197 -23.01 -1.17 -20.43
N THR A 198 -23.82 -2.09 -20.96
CA THR A 198 -23.82 -2.42 -22.40
C THR A 198 -24.96 -1.70 -23.11
N ASP A 199 -24.79 -1.36 -24.39
CA ASP A 199 -25.80 -0.67 -25.22
C ASP A 199 -27.17 -1.37 -25.22
N ASP A 200 -27.17 -2.71 -25.08
CA ASP A 200 -28.38 -3.55 -25.06
C ASP A 200 -29.19 -3.47 -23.75
N ARG A 201 -28.62 -2.94 -22.65
CA ARG A 201 -29.24 -2.94 -21.31
C ARG A 201 -29.79 -1.60 -20.85
N GLY A 202 -29.95 -0.64 -21.77
CA GLY A 202 -30.58 0.65 -21.50
C GLY A 202 -29.80 1.45 -20.47
N LEU A 203 -28.87 2.30 -20.96
CA LEU A 203 -28.13 3.34 -20.24
C LEU A 203 -28.64 3.62 -18.81
N MET A 204 -28.18 2.83 -17.84
CA MET A 204 -28.50 3.07 -16.43
C MET A 204 -27.93 4.42 -16.03
N LYS A 205 -28.60 5.13 -15.13
CA LYS A 205 -28.04 6.38 -14.59
C LYS A 205 -26.74 6.08 -13.86
N GLU A 206 -25.79 7.00 -13.96
CA GLU A 206 -24.48 6.90 -13.30
C GLU A 206 -24.61 6.59 -11.80
N SER A 207 -25.56 7.24 -11.11
CA SER A 207 -25.82 7.01 -9.68
C SER A 207 -26.28 5.58 -9.38
N THR A 208 -27.09 4.98 -10.26
CA THR A 208 -27.54 3.59 -10.15
C THR A 208 -26.38 2.62 -10.33
N VAL A 209 -25.51 2.88 -11.31
CA VAL A 209 -24.34 2.03 -11.54
C VAL A 209 -23.34 2.16 -10.40
N LYS A 210 -23.08 3.37 -9.89
CA LYS A 210 -22.26 3.60 -8.69
C LYS A 210 -22.79 2.80 -7.49
N GLY A 211 -24.09 2.88 -7.21
CA GLY A 211 -24.72 2.13 -6.13
C GLY A 211 -24.60 0.61 -6.30
N LEU A 212 -24.83 0.11 -7.53
CA LEU A 212 -24.71 -1.32 -7.84
C LEU A 212 -23.27 -1.82 -7.68
N MET A 213 -22.29 -1.06 -8.18
CA MET A 213 -20.87 -1.40 -8.04
C MET A 213 -20.46 -1.41 -6.57
N ALA A 214 -20.82 -0.38 -5.80
CA ALA A 214 -20.52 -0.33 -4.37
C ALA A 214 -21.10 -1.54 -3.62
N CYS A 215 -22.33 -1.95 -3.93
CA CYS A 215 -22.93 -3.15 -3.34
C CYS A 215 -22.18 -4.41 -3.76
N LYS A 216 -21.92 -4.60 -5.06
CA LYS A 216 -21.31 -5.83 -5.59
C LYS A 216 -19.87 -6.02 -5.11
N ILE A 217 -19.08 -4.95 -5.10
CA ILE A 217 -17.67 -4.98 -4.72
C ILE A 217 -17.51 -5.13 -3.21
N ASN A 218 -18.26 -4.34 -2.41
CA ASN A 218 -18.03 -4.31 -0.96
C ASN A 218 -18.73 -5.43 -0.19
N THR A 219 -19.78 -6.04 -0.75
CA THR A 219 -20.51 -7.10 -0.04
C THR A 219 -19.97 -8.49 -0.37
N GLY A 220 -19.46 -8.70 -1.59
CA GLY A 220 -19.02 -10.01 -2.08
C GLY A 220 -20.13 -11.08 -2.06
N LEU A 221 -21.39 -10.68 -1.90
CA LEU A 221 -22.53 -11.59 -1.80
C LEU A 221 -23.25 -11.72 -3.14
N ALA A 222 -23.82 -12.90 -3.39
CA ALA A 222 -24.82 -13.05 -4.43
C ALA A 222 -26.03 -12.15 -4.12
N CYS A 223 -26.74 -11.68 -5.15
CA CYS A 223 -27.87 -10.76 -4.98
C CYS A 223 -28.95 -11.29 -4.01
N GLU A 224 -29.19 -12.60 -4.03
CA GLU A 224 -30.13 -13.27 -3.14
C GLU A 224 -29.68 -13.24 -1.66
N ASP A 225 -28.41 -13.54 -1.41
CA ASP A 225 -27.82 -13.48 -0.07
C ASP A 225 -27.77 -12.06 0.47
N PHE A 226 -27.44 -11.09 -0.40
CA PHE A 226 -27.48 -9.68 -0.06
C PHE A 226 -28.89 -9.28 0.35
N TYR A 227 -29.90 -9.58 -0.48
CA TYR A 227 -31.32 -9.29 -0.19
C TYR A 227 -31.76 -9.89 1.15
N ASN A 228 -31.41 -11.15 1.41
CA ASN A 228 -31.72 -11.82 2.67
C ASN A 228 -31.02 -11.17 3.87
N LYS A 229 -29.82 -10.61 3.68
CA LYS A 229 -29.04 -9.92 4.71
C LYS A 229 -29.63 -8.54 5.05
N ILE A 230 -29.99 -7.72 4.05
CA ILE A 230 -30.64 -6.42 4.29
C ILE A 230 -32.05 -6.57 4.87
N LYS A 231 -32.79 -7.61 4.47
CA LYS A 231 -34.11 -7.91 5.06
C LYS A 231 -34.06 -8.14 6.57
N LYS A 232 -32.90 -8.55 7.10
CA LYS A 232 -32.66 -8.84 8.53
C LYS A 232 -31.97 -7.71 9.29
N LYS A 233 -31.45 -6.67 8.62
CA LYS A 233 -30.76 -5.53 9.24
C LYS A 233 -31.38 -4.21 8.78
N LYS A 234 -32.11 -3.54 9.67
CA LYS A 234 -32.75 -2.25 9.38
C LYS A 234 -31.76 -1.09 9.12
N ASP A 235 -30.52 -1.23 9.58
CA ASP A 235 -29.53 -0.13 9.59
C ASP A 235 -28.46 -0.25 8.49
N PHE A 236 -28.76 -0.94 7.39
CA PHE A 236 -27.75 -1.31 6.38
C PHE A 236 -27.60 -0.29 5.22
N LEU A 237 -28.28 0.86 5.29
CA LEU A 237 -28.15 1.98 4.35
C LEU A 237 -28.09 3.31 5.10
#